data_AF-A0A8K0XMN5-F1
#
_entry.id   AF-A0A8K0XMN5-F1
#
_cell.length_a   1.000
_cell.length_b   1.000
_cell.length_c   1.000
_cell.angle_alpha   90.00
_cell.angle_beta   90.00
_cell.angle_gamma   90.00
#
_symmetry.space_group_name_H-M   'P 1'
#
loop_
_entity.id
_entity.type
_entity.pdbx_description
1 polymer ?
#
loop_
_entity_poly.entity_id
_entity_poly.type
_entity_poly.pdbx_seq_one_letter_code
_entity_poly.pdbx_strand_id
1 'polypeptide(L)'
;MEYYRTWCPDMTVAGLGEDSRSYLDLLVAIVEGEDGKIVPFPHSMVDAVLSREWGQGNISANETVETIVKKMKLDRTLFVTVLLLKIMLSFYNIDQTIRFRSPSHVAFDSHRHDLHAALSALKNGDSEQSEQCRDIKKALAARNAEEKGSCYGCGKTKAELPRNTVFQACSGCKKIKQTVLYCSRKCQKNDWKVGFAGLTPHKEECGKPWKMQVEDDLPSLSKALPGSATGSLLDIFPPANAGFRRSMALQYQIRLLTPSPGHYPDYVLVMDYPESPVEVIIPNPWIALTFIAIRTRAFQRGDPESVNVLYNILLSLSESYNMPTPNLKRQLEAEYGVDLDGAFGAPCAEPTGEETMNALNIILLTADRRGMDPLILSNFQKILSDDRTH
;
A
#
# COMPACT_ATOMS: atom_id res chain seq x y z
N MET A 1 -15.98 -13.85 -9.19
CA MET A 1 -15.92 -14.49 -7.86
C MET A 1 -16.21 -15.98 -7.95
N GLU A 2 -17.34 -16.41 -8.53
CA GLU A 2 -17.69 -17.85 -8.65
C GLU A 2 -16.61 -18.72 -9.31
N TYR A 3 -15.90 -18.20 -10.32
CA TYR A 3 -14.76 -18.92 -10.91
C TYR A 3 -13.65 -19.26 -9.92
N TYR A 4 -13.31 -18.35 -8.99
CA TYR A 4 -12.26 -18.61 -8.01
C TYR A 4 -12.73 -19.60 -6.92
N ARG A 5 -14.05 -19.66 -6.66
CA ARG A 5 -14.63 -20.62 -5.71
C ARG A 5 -14.41 -22.06 -6.13
N THR A 6 -14.40 -22.37 -7.43
CA THR A 6 -14.14 -23.75 -7.89
C THR A 6 -12.74 -24.24 -7.54
N TRP A 7 -11.79 -23.32 -7.36
CA TRP A 7 -10.42 -23.60 -6.94
C TRP A 7 -10.19 -23.39 -5.45
N CYS A 8 -11.23 -23.01 -4.71
CA CYS A 8 -11.21 -22.72 -3.28
C CYS A 8 -12.34 -23.44 -2.54
N PRO A 9 -12.39 -24.79 -2.59
CA PRO A 9 -13.46 -25.57 -1.94
C PRO A 9 -13.49 -25.41 -0.40
N ASP A 10 -12.34 -25.11 0.19
CA ASP A 10 -12.15 -24.73 1.60
C ASP A 10 -12.84 -23.41 1.98
N MET A 11 -13.11 -22.55 1.00
CA MET A 11 -13.78 -21.25 1.22
C MET A 11 -15.31 -21.33 1.12
N THR A 12 -15.87 -22.53 1.12
CA THR A 12 -17.32 -22.75 1.17
C THR A 12 -17.84 -22.68 2.60
N VAL A 13 -19.16 -22.50 2.77
CA VAL A 13 -19.77 -22.54 4.12
C VAL A 13 -19.51 -23.89 4.80
N ALA A 14 -19.54 -24.99 4.03
CA ALA A 14 -19.17 -26.31 4.54
C ALA A 14 -17.69 -26.35 4.94
N GLY A 15 -16.78 -25.93 4.06
CA GLY A 15 -15.33 -25.95 4.32
C GLY A 15 -14.88 -25.07 5.49
N LEU A 16 -15.55 -23.93 5.72
CA LEU A 16 -15.27 -23.05 6.86
C LEU A 16 -16.03 -23.45 8.14
N GLY A 17 -17.11 -24.22 8.00
CA GLY A 17 -18.09 -24.47 9.07
C GLY A 17 -18.06 -25.88 9.67
N GLU A 18 -17.41 -26.85 9.02
CA GLU A 18 -17.34 -28.23 9.51
C GLU A 18 -16.57 -28.32 10.84
N ASP A 19 -15.46 -27.60 10.93
CA ASP A 19 -14.71 -27.38 12.16
C ASP A 19 -14.40 -25.89 12.25
N SER A 20 -14.89 -25.18 13.29
CA SER A 20 -14.61 -23.75 13.50
C SER A 20 -13.11 -23.40 13.57
N ARG A 21 -12.25 -24.42 13.60
CA ARG A 21 -10.79 -24.32 13.53
C ARG A 21 -10.29 -24.00 12.12
N SER A 22 -10.94 -24.47 11.05
CA SER A 22 -10.43 -24.28 9.68
C SER A 22 -10.31 -22.81 9.31
N TYR A 23 -11.27 -21.97 9.74
CA TYR A 23 -11.17 -20.51 9.58
C TYR A 23 -10.02 -19.90 10.40
N LEU A 24 -9.86 -20.33 11.66
CA LEU A 24 -8.80 -19.82 12.55
C LEU A 24 -7.41 -20.24 12.06
N ASP A 25 -7.24 -21.47 11.59
CA ASP A 25 -5.98 -21.99 11.07
C ASP A 25 -5.53 -21.19 9.84
N LEU A 26 -6.47 -20.78 8.98
CA LEU A 26 -6.18 -19.92 7.84
C LEU A 26 -5.78 -18.50 8.27
N LEU A 27 -6.44 -17.94 9.28
CA LEU A 27 -6.06 -16.64 9.84
C LEU A 27 -4.67 -16.70 10.49
N VAL A 28 -4.40 -17.74 11.28
CA VAL A 28 -3.10 -17.98 11.91
C VAL A 28 -2.03 -18.09 10.83
N ALA A 29 -2.26 -18.86 9.77
CA ALA A 29 -1.32 -18.96 8.66
C ALA A 29 -1.03 -17.61 7.98
N ILE A 30 -2.01 -16.72 7.86
CA ILE A 30 -1.80 -15.36 7.32
C ILE A 30 -0.99 -14.50 8.29
N VAL A 31 -1.31 -14.57 9.58
CA VAL A 31 -0.68 -13.72 10.62
C VAL A 31 0.75 -14.17 10.95
N GLU A 32 1.00 -15.48 10.95
CA GLU A 32 2.33 -16.07 11.16
C GLU A 32 3.19 -16.06 9.89
N GLY A 33 2.59 -15.73 8.74
CA GLY A 33 3.32 -15.57 7.48
C GLY A 33 4.37 -14.46 7.60
N GLU A 34 5.56 -14.73 7.08
CA GLU A 34 6.60 -13.71 7.00
C GLU A 34 6.17 -12.56 6.07
N ASP A 35 6.41 -11.32 6.50
CA ASP A 35 6.07 -10.12 5.74
C ASP A 35 6.61 -10.18 4.31
N GLY A 36 5.73 -9.93 3.34
CA GLY A 36 6.08 -9.95 1.92
C GLY A 36 6.18 -11.35 1.28
N LYS A 37 5.96 -12.43 2.02
CA LYS A 37 5.89 -13.78 1.45
C LYS A 37 4.44 -14.22 1.24
N ILE A 38 4.18 -14.81 0.08
CA ILE A 38 2.88 -15.40 -0.23
C ILE A 38 2.74 -16.67 0.62
N VAL A 39 1.79 -16.68 1.55
CA VAL A 39 1.44 -17.87 2.33
C VAL A 39 0.65 -18.83 1.43
N PRO A 40 1.20 -19.99 1.03
CA PRO A 40 0.44 -20.94 0.24
C PRO A 40 -0.59 -21.64 1.14
N PHE A 41 -1.84 -21.76 0.67
CA PHE A 41 -2.86 -22.56 1.33
C PHE A 41 -2.97 -23.92 0.67
N PRO A 42 -2.29 -24.96 1.20
CA PRO A 42 -2.32 -26.29 0.60
C PRO A 42 -3.74 -26.84 0.62
N HIS A 43 -4.12 -27.57 -0.42
CA HIS A 43 -5.39 -28.25 -0.48
C HIS A 43 -5.24 -29.52 -1.29
N SER A 44 -5.48 -30.66 -0.65
CA SER A 44 -5.20 -32.00 -1.21
C SER A 44 -5.76 -32.18 -2.63
N MET A 45 -7.00 -31.78 -2.89
CA MET A 45 -7.60 -31.85 -4.23
C MET A 45 -6.92 -30.93 -5.24
N VAL A 46 -6.63 -29.68 -4.85
CA VAL A 46 -6.06 -28.67 -5.76
C VAL A 46 -4.62 -29.06 -6.06
N ASP A 47 -3.84 -29.38 -5.02
CA ASP A 47 -2.47 -29.84 -5.16
C ASP A 47 -2.40 -31.15 -5.94
N ALA A 48 -3.32 -32.09 -5.74
CA ALA A 48 -3.39 -33.32 -6.53
C ALA A 48 -3.69 -33.05 -8.02
N VAL A 49 -4.60 -32.14 -8.34
CA VAL A 49 -4.86 -31.74 -9.74
C VAL A 49 -3.60 -31.11 -10.34
N LEU A 50 -2.98 -30.18 -9.61
CA LEU A 50 -1.77 -29.48 -10.04
C LEU A 50 -0.53 -30.41 -10.12
N SER A 51 -0.48 -31.50 -9.34
CA SER A 51 0.65 -32.43 -9.30
C SER A 51 0.47 -33.63 -10.22
N ARG A 52 -0.75 -34.18 -10.35
CA ARG A 52 -1.04 -35.44 -11.05
C ARG A 52 -1.16 -35.25 -12.55
N GLU A 53 -1.72 -34.13 -13.00
CA GLU A 53 -1.81 -33.84 -14.44
C GLU A 53 -0.45 -33.50 -15.05
N TRP A 54 0.50 -32.98 -14.26
CA TRP A 54 1.71 -32.36 -14.79
C TRP A 54 3.01 -33.08 -14.40
N GLY A 55 2.98 -33.98 -13.43
CA GLY A 55 4.17 -34.70 -12.95
C GLY A 55 4.41 -36.10 -13.56
N GLN A 56 3.43 -36.70 -14.26
CA GLN A 56 3.53 -38.11 -14.70
C GLN A 56 3.74 -38.32 -16.21
N GLY A 57 3.69 -37.27 -17.03
CA GLY A 57 4.10 -37.36 -18.44
C GLY A 57 5.53 -36.86 -18.63
N ASN A 58 6.27 -37.43 -19.59
CA ASN A 58 7.59 -36.97 -20.07
C ASN A 58 7.60 -35.52 -20.63
N ILE A 59 6.64 -34.68 -20.26
CA ILE A 59 6.61 -33.25 -20.52
C ILE A 59 7.65 -32.63 -19.58
N SER A 60 8.92 -32.80 -19.96
CA SER A 60 10.07 -32.18 -19.30
C SER A 60 9.75 -30.71 -19.03
N ALA A 61 9.73 -30.32 -17.75
CA ALA A 61 9.92 -28.95 -17.25
C ALA A 61 9.53 -27.82 -18.24
N ASN A 62 8.29 -27.81 -18.72
CA ASN A 62 7.85 -26.71 -19.57
C ASN A 62 7.62 -25.51 -18.65
N GLU A 63 8.52 -24.54 -18.72
CA GLU A 63 8.48 -23.27 -17.94
C GLU A 63 7.09 -22.60 -18.00
N THR A 64 6.36 -22.76 -19.11
CA THR A 64 5.00 -22.26 -19.29
C THR A 64 4.03 -22.93 -18.31
N VAL A 65 4.10 -24.25 -18.20
CA VAL A 65 3.26 -25.06 -17.32
C VAL A 65 3.54 -24.65 -15.87
N GLU A 66 4.80 -24.66 -15.45
CA GLU A 66 5.19 -24.21 -14.10
C GLU A 66 4.69 -22.79 -13.76
N THR A 67 4.75 -21.88 -14.73
CA THR A 67 4.23 -20.51 -14.58
C THR A 67 2.71 -20.50 -14.35
N ILE A 68 1.95 -21.35 -15.03
CA ILE A 68 0.50 -21.45 -14.87
C ILE A 68 0.16 -22.01 -13.48
N VAL A 69 0.85 -23.03 -12.98
CA VAL A 69 0.67 -23.54 -11.60
C VAL A 69 0.95 -22.44 -10.59
N LYS A 70 2.07 -21.74 -10.75
CA LYS A 70 2.44 -20.63 -9.86
C LYS A 70 1.37 -19.56 -9.85
N LYS A 71 0.84 -19.20 -11.02
CA LYS A 71 -0.27 -18.25 -11.15
C LYS A 71 -1.54 -18.76 -10.46
N MET A 72 -1.93 -20.01 -10.65
CA MET A 72 -3.13 -20.57 -10.02
C MET A 72 -3.01 -20.61 -8.50
N LYS A 73 -1.83 -20.97 -7.97
CA LYS A 73 -1.54 -20.91 -6.52
C LYS A 73 -1.64 -19.48 -5.99
N LEU A 74 -1.07 -18.51 -6.71
CA LEU A 74 -1.16 -17.10 -6.35
C LEU A 74 -2.61 -16.59 -6.36
N ASP A 75 -3.36 -16.88 -7.42
CA ASP A 75 -4.76 -16.46 -7.56
C ASP A 75 -5.62 -17.08 -6.44
N ARG A 76 -5.37 -18.35 -6.06
CA ARG A 76 -5.99 -19.02 -4.92
C ARG A 76 -5.64 -18.34 -3.60
N THR A 77 -4.36 -18.11 -3.31
CA THR A 77 -3.94 -17.42 -2.08
C THR A 77 -4.59 -16.04 -1.98
N LEU A 78 -4.55 -15.25 -3.05
CA LEU A 78 -5.17 -13.94 -3.08
C LEU A 78 -6.68 -14.02 -2.80
N PHE A 79 -7.39 -14.97 -3.41
CA PHE A 79 -8.81 -15.16 -3.17
C PHE A 79 -9.12 -15.50 -1.71
N VAL A 80 -8.40 -16.47 -1.13
CA VAL A 80 -8.55 -16.88 0.27
C VAL A 80 -8.29 -15.69 1.20
N THR A 81 -7.18 -14.98 1.04
CA THR A 81 -6.83 -13.81 1.85
C THR A 81 -7.91 -12.72 1.78
N VAL A 82 -8.38 -12.38 0.58
CA VAL A 82 -9.42 -11.35 0.41
C VAL A 82 -10.75 -11.78 1.03
N LEU A 83 -11.13 -13.06 0.89
CA LEU A 83 -12.36 -13.55 1.50
C LEU A 83 -12.28 -13.52 3.03
N LEU A 84 -11.17 -13.98 3.60
CA LEU A 84 -10.94 -13.94 5.04
C LEU A 84 -10.96 -12.50 5.57
N LEU A 85 -10.32 -11.58 4.84
CA LEU A 85 -10.38 -10.14 5.14
C LEU A 85 -11.83 -9.63 5.10
N LYS A 86 -12.62 -10.00 4.08
CA LYS A 86 -14.05 -9.61 4.03
C LYS A 86 -14.86 -10.15 5.20
N ILE A 87 -14.63 -11.40 5.59
CA ILE A 87 -15.28 -12.00 6.77
C ILE A 87 -14.89 -11.22 8.03
N MET A 88 -13.61 -10.89 8.21
CA MET A 88 -13.17 -10.07 9.34
C MET A 88 -13.83 -8.69 9.33
N LEU A 89 -13.81 -7.99 8.19
CA LEU A 89 -14.42 -6.67 8.04
C LEU A 89 -15.92 -6.67 8.31
N SER A 90 -16.63 -7.75 7.97
CA SER A 90 -18.07 -7.85 8.26
C SER A 90 -18.37 -7.94 9.75
N PHE A 91 -17.50 -8.53 10.56
CA PHE A 91 -17.64 -8.50 12.03
C PHE A 91 -17.52 -7.08 12.60
N TYR A 92 -16.86 -6.17 11.89
CA TYR A 92 -16.74 -4.76 12.25
C TYR A 92 -17.80 -3.87 11.56
N ASN A 93 -18.78 -4.45 10.85
CA ASN A 93 -19.75 -3.73 10.02
C ASN A 93 -19.10 -2.81 8.97
N ILE A 94 -17.89 -3.15 8.52
CA ILE A 94 -17.18 -2.44 7.45
C ILE A 94 -17.52 -3.12 6.13
N ASP A 95 -18.42 -2.54 5.35
CA ASP A 95 -18.72 -3.02 3.99
C ASP A 95 -17.71 -2.46 2.99
N GLN A 96 -16.52 -3.07 2.95
CA GLN A 96 -15.52 -2.71 1.94
C GLN A 96 -15.73 -3.54 0.68
N THR A 97 -16.13 -2.88 -0.41
CA THR A 97 -16.21 -3.51 -1.73
C THR A 97 -14.79 -3.69 -2.27
N ILE A 98 -14.11 -4.76 -1.86
CA ILE A 98 -12.86 -5.18 -2.49
C ILE A 98 -13.20 -5.66 -3.90
N ARG A 99 -12.97 -4.79 -4.90
CA ARG A 99 -13.10 -5.17 -6.30
C ARG A 99 -11.80 -5.84 -6.71
N PHE A 100 -11.86 -7.13 -7.02
CA PHE A 100 -10.83 -7.72 -7.85
C PHE A 100 -10.88 -6.99 -9.19
N ARG A 101 -9.87 -6.14 -9.47
CA ARG A 101 -9.51 -5.91 -10.87
C ARG A 101 -9.03 -7.27 -11.37
N SER A 102 -9.97 -8.06 -11.91
CA SER A 102 -9.61 -9.16 -12.78
C SER A 102 -8.59 -8.58 -13.75
N PRO A 103 -7.40 -9.20 -13.95
CA PRO A 103 -6.66 -8.98 -15.17
C PRO A 103 -7.71 -9.11 -16.26
N SER A 104 -7.97 -8.02 -17.01
CA SER A 104 -9.20 -7.79 -17.81
C SER A 104 -9.86 -9.11 -18.25
N HIS A 105 -11.16 -9.32 -17.99
CA HIS A 105 -11.86 -10.55 -18.41
C HIS A 105 -11.57 -10.94 -19.87
N VAL A 106 -11.31 -9.95 -20.73
CA VAL A 106 -10.84 -10.09 -22.12
C VAL A 106 -9.51 -10.85 -22.25
N ALA A 107 -8.56 -10.68 -21.33
CA ALA A 107 -7.29 -11.40 -21.30
C ALA A 107 -7.41 -12.82 -20.73
N PHE A 108 -8.38 -13.08 -19.85
CA PHE A 108 -8.57 -14.39 -19.22
C PHE A 108 -9.41 -15.34 -20.08
N ASP A 109 -10.46 -14.85 -20.75
CA ASP A 109 -11.23 -15.68 -21.70
C ASP A 109 -10.41 -16.01 -22.96
N SER A 110 -9.54 -15.09 -23.43
CA SER A 110 -8.52 -15.43 -24.43
C SER A 110 -7.54 -16.46 -23.87
N HIS A 111 -6.99 -16.25 -22.65
CA HIS A 111 -6.09 -17.23 -22.04
C HIS A 111 -6.75 -18.60 -21.85
N ARG A 112 -8.06 -18.67 -21.63
CA ARG A 112 -8.77 -19.94 -21.45
C ARG A 112 -8.87 -20.71 -22.77
N HIS A 113 -9.18 -20.01 -23.87
CA HIS A 113 -9.12 -20.61 -25.21
C HIS A 113 -7.68 -20.96 -25.60
N ASP A 114 -6.73 -20.07 -25.33
CA ASP A 114 -5.31 -20.24 -25.65
C ASP A 114 -4.66 -21.36 -24.82
N LEU A 115 -5.01 -21.48 -23.54
CA LEU A 115 -4.56 -22.54 -22.64
C LEU A 115 -5.20 -23.88 -23.02
N HIS A 116 -6.51 -23.90 -23.29
CA HIS A 116 -7.18 -25.11 -23.75
C HIS A 116 -6.64 -25.56 -25.12
N ALA A 117 -6.38 -24.63 -26.04
CA ALA A 117 -5.75 -24.92 -27.33
C ALA A 117 -4.30 -25.39 -27.16
N ALA A 118 -3.49 -24.76 -26.32
CA ALA A 118 -2.12 -25.18 -26.03
C ALA A 118 -2.07 -26.56 -25.36
N LEU A 119 -2.98 -26.85 -24.43
CA LEU A 119 -3.10 -28.16 -23.79
C LEU A 119 -3.60 -29.22 -24.78
N SER A 120 -4.50 -28.88 -25.68
CA SER A 120 -4.98 -29.77 -26.75
C SER A 120 -3.88 -30.07 -27.77
N ALA A 121 -3.07 -29.06 -28.13
CA ALA A 121 -1.94 -29.17 -29.05
C ALA A 121 -0.82 -30.05 -28.51
N LEU A 122 -0.49 -29.90 -27.22
CA LEU A 122 0.47 -30.76 -26.53
C LEU A 122 0.01 -32.22 -26.46
N LYS A 123 -1.31 -32.45 -26.41
CA LYS A 123 -1.90 -33.80 -26.35
C LYS A 123 -1.94 -34.50 -27.70
N ASN A 124 -2.08 -33.75 -28.79
CA ASN A 124 -2.34 -34.29 -30.12
C ASN A 124 -1.12 -34.28 -31.06
N GLY A 125 -0.02 -33.61 -30.69
CA GLY A 125 1.23 -33.65 -31.47
C GLY A 125 1.14 -33.05 -32.88
N ASP A 126 0.14 -32.21 -33.14
CA ASP A 126 -0.22 -31.75 -34.47
C ASP A 126 0.49 -30.44 -34.86
N SER A 127 1.09 -30.40 -36.05
CA SER A 127 2.02 -29.35 -36.47
C SER A 127 1.33 -28.00 -36.78
N GLU A 128 0.05 -28.04 -37.15
CA GLU A 128 -0.76 -26.86 -37.50
C GLU A 128 -1.09 -26.00 -36.25
N GLN A 129 -1.22 -26.63 -35.08
CA GLN A 129 -1.50 -25.92 -33.82
C GLN A 129 -0.26 -25.22 -33.22
N SER A 130 0.95 -25.58 -33.69
CA SER A 130 2.19 -24.89 -33.33
C SER A 130 2.24 -23.46 -33.85
N GLU A 131 1.68 -23.22 -35.05
CA GLU A 131 1.66 -21.90 -35.68
C GLU A 131 0.68 -20.95 -34.96
N GLN A 132 -0.51 -21.44 -34.59
CA GLN A 132 -1.47 -20.69 -33.78
C GLN A 132 -0.90 -20.31 -32.39
N CYS A 133 -0.18 -21.23 -31.75
CA CYS A 133 0.48 -20.97 -30.46
C CYS A 133 1.60 -19.91 -30.59
N ARG A 134 2.32 -19.88 -31.72
CA ARG A 134 3.32 -18.84 -32.02
C ARG A 134 2.68 -17.46 -32.15
N ASP A 135 1.52 -17.37 -32.80
CA ASP A 135 0.82 -16.10 -33.03
C ASP A 135 0.19 -15.56 -31.74
N ILE A 136 -0.38 -16.42 -30.90
CA ILE A 136 -0.86 -16.07 -29.55
C ILE A 136 0.28 -15.54 -28.69
N LYS A 137 1.43 -16.23 -28.66
CA LYS A 137 2.64 -15.75 -27.94
C LYS A 137 3.09 -14.38 -28.44
N LYS A 138 3.05 -14.14 -29.75
CA LYS A 138 3.42 -12.86 -30.37
C LYS A 138 2.44 -11.75 -29.96
N ALA A 139 1.14 -12.02 -29.93
CA ALA A 139 0.12 -11.06 -29.51
C ALA A 139 0.22 -10.71 -28.01
N LEU A 140 0.46 -11.71 -27.16
CA LEU A 140 0.68 -11.51 -25.72
C LEU A 140 1.96 -10.73 -25.41
N ALA A 141 3.05 -11.00 -26.14
CA ALA A 141 4.28 -10.23 -26.04
C ALA A 141 4.07 -8.76 -26.46
N ALA A 142 3.28 -8.51 -27.52
CA ALA A 142 2.93 -7.17 -27.97
C ALA A 142 2.11 -6.39 -26.93
N ARG A 143 1.07 -7.00 -26.33
CA ARG A 143 0.27 -6.35 -25.27
C ARG A 143 1.07 -6.08 -24.01
N ASN A 144 1.87 -7.04 -23.53
CA ASN A 144 2.74 -6.80 -22.37
C ASN A 144 3.77 -5.69 -22.62
N ALA A 145 4.25 -5.54 -23.86
CA ALA A 145 5.13 -4.45 -24.26
C ALA A 145 4.42 -3.09 -24.41
N GLU A 146 3.08 -3.07 -24.44
CA GLU A 146 2.27 -1.84 -24.39
C GLU A 146 1.90 -1.44 -22.96
N GLU A 147 1.56 -2.40 -22.09
CA GLU A 147 1.07 -2.14 -20.73
C GLU A 147 2.17 -1.86 -19.69
N LYS A 148 3.41 -2.35 -19.87
CA LYS A 148 4.36 -2.49 -18.75
C LYS A 148 5.60 -1.59 -18.80
N GLY A 149 5.50 -0.38 -19.34
CA GLY A 149 6.65 0.52 -19.37
C GLY A 149 6.33 1.99 -19.19
N SER A 150 6.86 2.57 -18.11
CA SER A 150 7.07 4.01 -17.97
C SER A 150 8.57 4.31 -18.00
N CYS A 151 8.93 5.54 -18.38
CA CYS A 151 10.30 6.02 -18.33
C CYS A 151 10.73 6.22 -16.88
N TYR A 152 11.75 5.51 -16.41
CA TYR A 152 12.31 5.69 -15.07
C TYR A 152 12.81 7.11 -14.82
N GLY A 153 13.35 7.78 -15.85
CA GLY A 153 13.90 9.12 -15.73
C GLY A 153 12.90 10.28 -15.89
N CYS A 154 11.65 10.03 -16.31
CA CYS A 154 10.66 11.11 -16.44
C CYS A 154 9.21 10.73 -16.14
N GLY A 155 8.93 9.52 -15.70
CA GLY A 155 7.59 9.01 -15.38
C GLY A 155 6.67 8.73 -16.56
N LYS A 156 6.94 9.29 -17.75
CA LYS A 156 6.04 9.16 -18.91
C LYS A 156 5.85 7.72 -19.35
N THR A 157 4.60 7.34 -19.56
CA THR A 157 4.14 6.08 -20.14
C THR A 157 4.24 6.11 -21.68
N LYS A 158 4.11 4.94 -22.32
CA LYS A 158 4.10 4.83 -23.79
C LYS A 158 3.02 5.69 -24.46
N ALA A 159 1.88 5.87 -23.80
CA ALA A 159 0.75 6.67 -24.30
C ALA A 159 1.06 8.18 -24.36
N GLU A 160 1.98 8.66 -23.50
CA GLU A 160 2.37 10.06 -23.40
C GLU A 160 3.60 10.41 -24.26
N LEU A 161 4.20 9.41 -24.92
CA LEU A 161 5.35 9.58 -25.81
C LEU A 161 4.88 9.70 -27.27
N PRO A 162 5.68 10.34 -28.15
CA PRO A 162 5.39 10.37 -29.58
C PRO A 162 5.16 8.96 -30.14
N ARG A 163 4.19 8.84 -31.07
CA ARG A 163 3.92 7.59 -31.78
C ARG A 163 5.22 7.04 -32.36
N ASN A 164 5.48 5.75 -32.15
CA ASN A 164 6.71 5.02 -32.52
C ASN A 164 7.93 5.20 -31.58
N THR A 165 7.80 5.87 -30.44
CA THR A 165 8.89 5.86 -29.44
C THR A 165 9.00 4.48 -28.79
N VAL A 166 10.18 3.87 -28.89
CA VAL A 166 10.49 2.59 -28.23
C VAL A 166 11.34 2.86 -26.99
N PHE A 167 10.93 2.30 -25.84
CA PHE A 167 11.72 2.39 -24.63
C PHE A 167 13.07 1.68 -24.78
N GLN A 168 14.11 2.31 -24.27
CA GLN A 168 15.47 1.78 -24.19
C GLN A 168 15.69 1.16 -22.81
N ALA A 169 16.04 -0.12 -22.76
CA ALA A 169 16.34 -0.79 -21.50
C ALA A 169 17.78 -0.52 -21.05
N CYS A 170 18.00 -0.34 -19.74
CA CYS A 170 19.36 -0.29 -19.18
C CYS A 170 20.08 -1.62 -19.41
N SER A 171 21.26 -1.58 -20.04
CA SER A 171 22.04 -2.78 -20.34
C SER A 171 22.59 -3.47 -19.08
N GLY A 172 22.88 -2.71 -18.02
CA GLY A 172 23.32 -3.26 -16.73
C GLY A 172 22.21 -4.04 -16.04
N CYS A 173 21.03 -3.43 -15.85
CA CYS A 173 19.88 -4.06 -15.21
C CYS A 173 19.33 -5.25 -16.02
N LYS A 174 19.39 -5.17 -17.35
CA LYS A 174 18.98 -6.29 -18.22
C LYS A 174 19.77 -7.57 -17.95
N LYS A 175 21.06 -7.47 -17.57
CA LYS A 175 21.90 -8.64 -17.25
C LYS A 175 21.43 -9.41 -16.02
N ILE A 176 20.80 -8.73 -15.08
CA ILE A 176 20.25 -9.32 -13.84
C ILE A 176 18.73 -9.55 -13.93
N LYS A 177 18.18 -9.62 -15.16
CA LYS A 177 16.75 -9.81 -15.43
C LYS A 177 15.84 -8.71 -14.85
N GLN A 178 16.38 -7.53 -14.55
CA GLN A 178 15.59 -6.35 -14.22
C GLN A 178 15.34 -5.49 -15.45
N THR A 179 14.16 -4.89 -15.53
CA THR A 179 13.75 -4.08 -16.68
C THR A 179 13.56 -2.63 -16.26
N VAL A 180 14.64 -1.84 -16.35
CA VAL A 180 14.60 -0.38 -16.18
C VAL A 180 14.54 0.26 -17.57
N LEU A 181 13.47 1.01 -17.84
CA LEU A 181 13.13 1.55 -19.16
C LEU A 181 13.29 3.07 -19.22
N TYR A 182 13.84 3.58 -20.32
CA TYR A 182 13.97 5.02 -20.56
C TYR A 182 13.41 5.40 -21.92
N CYS A 183 12.69 6.51 -22.00
CA CYS A 183 12.17 7.02 -23.28
C CYS A 183 13.28 7.59 -24.18
N SER A 184 14.43 7.94 -23.59
CA SER A 184 15.57 8.49 -24.31
C SER A 184 16.88 8.31 -23.55
N ARG A 185 18.01 8.35 -24.27
CA ARG A 185 19.36 8.39 -23.68
C ARG A 185 19.57 9.62 -22.78
N LYS A 186 18.83 10.71 -23.02
CA LYS A 186 18.87 11.91 -22.16
C LYS A 186 18.29 11.59 -20.78
N CYS A 187 17.11 10.95 -20.71
CA CYS A 187 16.52 10.50 -19.45
C CYS A 187 17.43 9.52 -18.71
N GLN A 188 18.01 8.54 -19.41
CA GLN A 188 18.95 7.61 -18.82
C GLN A 188 20.18 8.32 -18.22
N LYS A 189 20.79 9.26 -18.93
CA LYS A 189 21.95 10.02 -18.42
C LYS A 189 21.61 10.92 -17.23
N ASN A 190 20.41 11.48 -17.21
CA ASN A 190 19.95 12.32 -16.11
C ASN A 190 19.76 11.49 -14.84
N ASP A 191 19.00 10.41 -14.95
CA ASP A 191 18.73 9.45 -13.89
C ASP A 191 20.03 8.81 -13.36
N TRP A 192 20.99 8.51 -14.25
CA TRP A 192 22.32 8.03 -13.87
C TRP A 192 23.08 8.97 -12.92
N LYS A 193 22.94 10.29 -13.09
CA LYS A 193 23.69 11.30 -12.34
C LYS A 193 22.96 11.77 -11.09
N VAL A 194 21.66 12.03 -11.22
CA VAL A 194 20.85 12.77 -10.24
C VAL A 194 19.72 11.91 -9.66
N GLY A 195 19.33 10.84 -10.34
CA GLY A 195 18.08 10.12 -10.06
C GLY A 195 16.85 10.86 -10.61
N PHE A 196 15.68 10.27 -10.39
CA PHE A 196 14.39 10.86 -10.72
C PHE A 196 13.61 11.18 -9.44
N ALA A 197 13.07 12.41 -9.33
CA ALA A 197 12.17 12.81 -8.25
C ALA A 197 12.69 12.54 -6.81
N GLY A 198 14.00 12.70 -6.57
CA GLY A 198 14.60 12.47 -5.25
C GLY A 198 14.94 11.01 -4.94
N LEU A 199 14.72 10.09 -5.88
CA LEU A 199 15.25 8.73 -5.79
C LEU A 199 16.77 8.71 -5.98
N THR A 200 17.41 7.71 -5.40
CA THR A 200 18.86 7.47 -5.52
C THR A 200 19.28 7.40 -7.00
N PRO A 201 20.41 8.03 -7.39
CA PRO A 201 20.89 7.96 -8.77
C PRO A 201 21.06 6.52 -9.25
N HIS A 202 20.59 6.23 -10.47
CA HIS A 202 20.57 4.86 -11.00
C HIS A 202 21.94 4.18 -11.03
N LYS A 203 23.04 4.94 -11.13
CA LYS A 203 24.41 4.40 -11.07
C LYS A 203 24.69 3.58 -9.80
N GLU A 204 23.99 3.89 -8.70
CA GLU A 204 24.22 3.28 -7.39
C GLU A 204 23.48 1.95 -7.24
N GLU A 205 22.42 1.73 -8.01
CA GLU A 205 21.58 0.53 -7.99
C GLU A 205 21.69 -0.31 -9.28
N CYS A 206 22.23 0.26 -10.36
CA CYS A 206 22.32 -0.38 -11.67
C CYS A 206 23.08 -1.71 -11.61
N GLY A 207 22.41 -2.80 -12.00
CA GLY A 207 23.01 -4.13 -12.08
C GLY A 207 23.21 -4.81 -10.71
N LYS A 208 22.72 -4.21 -9.62
CA LYS A 208 22.62 -4.89 -8.32
C LYS A 208 21.32 -5.71 -8.31
N PRO A 209 21.34 -7.01 -7.95
CA PRO A 209 20.11 -7.75 -7.74
C PRO A 209 19.26 -7.00 -6.72
N TRP A 210 17.94 -6.93 -6.93
CA TRP A 210 17.02 -6.32 -5.99
C TRP A 210 17.16 -7.12 -4.70
N LYS A 211 17.98 -6.64 -3.76
CA LYS A 211 17.79 -7.02 -2.38
C LYS A 211 16.39 -6.49 -2.07
N MET A 212 15.43 -7.35 -1.76
CA MET A 212 14.20 -6.88 -1.15
C MET A 212 14.62 -6.15 0.13
N GLN A 213 14.88 -4.84 0.05
CA GLN A 213 15.18 -3.96 1.19
C GLN A 213 13.95 -3.79 2.10
N VAL A 214 13.01 -4.73 2.05
CA VAL A 214 11.94 -4.83 3.03
C VAL A 214 12.49 -5.44 4.34
N GLU A 215 13.57 -6.24 4.28
CA GLU A 215 14.07 -6.98 5.46
C GLU A 215 15.09 -6.21 6.32
N ASP A 216 15.89 -5.28 5.76
CA ASP A 216 16.96 -4.59 6.52
C ASP A 216 16.65 -3.13 6.91
N ASP A 217 15.68 -2.48 6.27
CA ASP A 217 15.35 -1.06 6.51
C ASP A 217 14.03 -0.85 7.28
N LEU A 218 13.35 -1.92 7.72
CA LEU A 218 12.36 -1.86 8.80
C LEU A 218 13.12 -2.12 10.11
N PRO A 219 13.43 -1.09 10.93
CA PRO A 219 14.06 -1.32 12.21
C PRO A 219 13.14 -2.24 13.00
N SER A 220 13.68 -3.37 13.46
CA SER A 220 13.02 -4.24 14.42
C SER A 220 12.58 -3.36 15.61
N LEU A 221 11.29 -3.02 15.66
CA LEU A 221 10.68 -2.08 16.62
C LEU A 221 10.85 -2.50 18.10
N SER A 222 11.41 -3.69 18.36
CA SER A 222 11.57 -4.26 19.69
C SER A 222 12.99 -4.24 20.24
N LYS A 223 13.99 -3.69 19.54
CA LYS A 223 15.38 -3.61 20.05
C LYS A 223 16.00 -2.21 19.90
N ALA A 224 15.41 -1.22 20.56
CA ALA A 224 16.08 0.06 20.79
C ALA A 224 16.99 -0.02 22.03
N LEU A 225 18.24 0.38 21.85
CA LEU A 225 19.26 0.51 22.88
C LEU A 225 18.83 1.45 24.01
N PRO A 226 19.28 1.21 25.26
CA PRO A 226 19.12 2.16 26.35
C PRO A 226 20.12 3.31 26.21
N GLY A 227 19.63 4.55 26.18
CA GLY A 227 20.39 5.68 26.72
C GLY A 227 20.93 6.75 25.77
N SER A 228 20.24 7.11 24.68
CA SER A 228 20.52 8.38 24.01
C SER A 228 19.24 9.21 23.88
N ALA A 229 19.29 10.44 24.40
CA ALA A 229 18.25 11.47 24.29
C ALA A 229 18.16 12.05 22.86
N THR A 230 18.32 11.21 21.84
CA THR A 230 17.92 11.49 20.47
C THR A 230 16.45 11.14 20.38
N GLY A 231 15.57 12.14 20.49
CA GLY A 231 14.12 11.97 20.40
C GLY A 231 13.77 11.07 19.23
N SER A 232 13.27 9.88 19.55
CA SER A 232 12.95 8.89 18.55
C SER A 232 11.75 9.43 17.78
N LEU A 233 11.67 9.21 16.47
CA LEU A 233 10.48 9.55 15.68
C LEU A 233 9.22 8.84 16.22
N LEU A 234 9.38 7.81 17.05
CA LEU A 234 8.32 7.16 17.81
C LEU A 234 7.71 8.05 18.91
N ASP A 235 8.44 9.07 19.38
CA ASP A 235 7.97 10.01 20.40
C ASP A 235 6.96 11.04 19.84
N ILE A 236 6.76 11.08 18.52
CA ILE A 236 5.79 11.98 17.87
C ILE A 236 4.34 11.64 18.27
N PHE A 237 4.07 10.37 18.56
CA PHE A 237 2.74 9.89 18.94
C PHE A 237 2.79 9.36 20.38
N PRO A 238 2.44 10.18 21.39
CA PRO A 238 2.48 9.72 22.78
C PRO A 238 1.55 8.53 22.98
N PRO A 239 1.73 7.69 24.02
CA PRO A 239 0.83 6.57 24.29
C PRO A 239 -0.59 7.04 24.66
N ALA A 240 -1.58 6.14 24.52
CA ALA A 240 -2.95 6.43 24.97
C ALA A 240 -3.03 6.57 26.51
N ASN A 241 -3.86 7.48 26.99
CA ASN A 241 -4.11 7.66 28.42
C ASN A 241 -4.88 6.45 28.99
N ALA A 242 -4.75 6.23 30.30
CA ALA A 242 -5.51 5.22 31.00
C ALA A 242 -7.03 5.40 30.76
N GLY A 243 -7.69 4.35 30.29
CA GLY A 243 -9.12 4.35 29.97
C GLY A 243 -9.46 4.62 28.50
N PHE A 244 -8.55 5.16 27.70
CA PHE A 244 -8.75 5.29 26.26
C PHE A 244 -8.06 4.16 25.51
N ARG A 245 -8.82 3.41 24.70
CA ARG A 245 -8.30 2.37 23.82
C ARG A 245 -8.38 2.84 22.38
N ARG A 246 -7.23 2.98 21.72
CA ARG A 246 -7.15 3.31 20.29
C ARG A 246 -7.84 2.24 19.45
N SER A 247 -8.77 2.65 18.60
CA SER A 247 -9.38 1.76 17.63
C SER A 247 -8.35 1.26 16.59
N MET A 248 -8.70 0.22 15.85
CA MET A 248 -7.85 -0.26 14.75
C MET A 248 -7.71 0.79 13.65
N ALA A 249 -8.76 1.56 13.38
CA ALA A 249 -8.71 2.64 12.39
C ALA A 249 -7.73 3.74 12.83
N LEU A 250 -7.71 4.10 14.11
CA LEU A 250 -6.76 5.09 14.63
C LEU A 250 -5.32 4.57 14.63
N GLN A 251 -5.10 3.29 14.94
CA GLN A 251 -3.77 2.69 14.82
C GLN A 251 -3.28 2.67 13.37
N TYR A 252 -4.17 2.40 12.41
CA TYR A 252 -3.87 2.50 10.99
C TYR A 252 -3.51 3.94 10.60
N GLN A 253 -4.24 4.93 11.10
CA GLN A 253 -3.94 6.35 10.87
C GLN A 253 -2.56 6.74 11.43
N ILE A 254 -2.22 6.31 12.65
CA ILE A 254 -0.89 6.54 13.24
C ILE A 254 0.20 5.91 12.38
N ARG A 255 -0.04 4.70 11.83
CA ARG A 255 0.90 4.06 10.90
C ARG A 255 1.09 4.86 9.62
N LEU A 256 0.02 5.40 9.04
CA LEU A 256 0.10 6.26 7.85
C LEU A 256 0.83 7.58 8.11
N LEU A 257 0.72 8.10 9.34
CA LEU A 257 1.44 9.29 9.80
C LEU A 257 2.87 8.97 10.26
N THR A 258 3.26 7.70 10.33
CA THR A 258 4.60 7.32 10.76
C THR A 258 5.60 7.84 9.73
N PRO A 259 6.66 8.53 10.17
CA PRO A 259 7.58 9.21 9.27
C PRO A 259 8.19 8.27 8.24
N SER A 260 8.06 8.64 6.98
CA SER A 260 9.00 8.18 5.94
C SER A 260 10.14 9.19 5.88
N PRO A 261 11.39 8.81 5.51
CA PRO A 261 12.48 9.78 5.34
C PRO A 261 12.07 10.90 4.39
N GLY A 262 11.82 12.07 4.97
CA GLY A 262 11.16 13.14 4.24
C GLY A 262 9.74 12.76 3.79
N HIS A 263 8.82 12.48 4.70
CA HIS A 263 7.38 12.63 4.49
C HIS A 263 6.67 12.67 5.83
N TYR A 264 5.93 13.75 6.08
CA TYR A 264 5.26 14.01 7.35
C TYR A 264 3.93 14.72 7.08
N PRO A 265 2.89 13.99 6.70
CA PRO A 265 1.56 14.56 6.60
C PRO A 265 1.01 14.99 7.98
N ASP A 266 0.20 16.05 8.00
CA ASP A 266 -0.56 16.45 9.20
C ASP A 266 -1.70 15.48 9.47
N TYR A 267 -2.28 14.93 8.41
CA TYR A 267 -3.32 13.92 8.49
C TYR A 267 -3.36 13.12 7.20
N VAL A 268 -3.99 11.95 7.19
CA VAL A 268 -4.23 11.17 5.97
C VAL A 268 -5.72 10.86 5.83
N LEU A 269 -6.31 11.23 4.70
CA LEU A 269 -7.69 10.89 4.37
C LEU A 269 -7.69 9.49 3.74
N VAL A 270 -8.40 8.57 4.40
CA VAL A 270 -8.54 7.19 3.92
C VAL A 270 -9.73 7.15 2.97
N MET A 271 -9.42 7.16 1.67
CA MET A 271 -10.43 7.15 0.61
C MET A 271 -10.99 5.74 0.39
N ASP A 272 -12.21 5.66 -0.13
CA ASP A 272 -12.79 4.39 -0.53
C ASP A 272 -12.00 3.79 -1.71
N TYR A 273 -11.80 2.47 -1.70
CA TYR A 273 -11.15 1.78 -2.81
C TYR A 273 -11.89 2.08 -4.14
N PRO A 274 -11.19 2.41 -5.24
CA PRO A 274 -9.78 2.12 -5.53
C PRO A 274 -8.79 3.24 -5.21
N GLU A 275 -9.20 4.29 -4.52
CA GLU A 275 -8.36 5.46 -4.32
C GLU A 275 -7.29 5.20 -3.26
N SER A 276 -6.09 5.73 -3.49
CA SER A 276 -5.02 5.69 -2.49
C SER A 276 -5.33 6.66 -1.35
N PRO A 277 -4.84 6.40 -0.13
CA PRO A 277 -4.89 7.40 0.94
C PRO A 277 -4.30 8.73 0.49
N VAL A 278 -4.94 9.83 0.86
CA VAL A 278 -4.54 11.18 0.47
C VAL A 278 -3.93 11.89 1.65
N GLU A 279 -2.68 12.33 1.49
CA GLU A 279 -1.97 13.08 2.50
C GLU A 279 -2.45 14.53 2.58
N VAL A 280 -2.72 15.00 3.79
CA VAL A 280 -3.13 16.36 4.09
C VAL A 280 -1.98 17.09 4.75
N ILE A 281 -1.60 18.21 4.15
CA ILE A 281 -0.70 19.20 4.75
C ILE A 281 -1.49 20.48 4.94
N ILE A 282 -1.52 20.99 6.17
CA ILE A 282 -2.22 22.23 6.51
C ILE A 282 -1.31 23.41 6.12
N PRO A 283 -1.71 24.25 5.15
CA PRO A 283 -0.81 25.28 4.61
C PRO A 283 -0.49 26.40 5.61
N ASN A 284 -1.47 26.78 6.44
CA ASN A 284 -1.28 27.82 7.43
C ASN A 284 -0.57 27.23 8.67
N PRO A 285 0.63 27.70 9.03
CA PRO A 285 1.42 27.11 10.10
C PRO A 285 0.78 27.27 11.49
N TRP A 286 -0.01 28.32 11.72
CA TRP A 286 -0.74 28.52 12.98
C TRP A 286 -1.94 27.58 13.12
N ILE A 287 -2.66 27.33 12.02
CA ILE A 287 -3.71 26.33 11.98
C ILE A 287 -3.10 24.94 12.14
N ALA A 288 -1.98 24.65 11.48
CA ALA A 288 -1.25 23.39 11.62
C ALA A 288 -0.81 23.17 13.08
N LEU A 289 -0.32 24.21 13.76
CA LEU A 289 0.11 24.14 15.16
C LEU A 289 -1.05 23.71 16.06
N THR A 290 -2.18 24.40 15.92
CA THR A 290 -3.41 24.08 16.67
C THR A 290 -3.88 22.68 16.34
N PHE A 291 -3.93 22.32 15.06
CA PHE A 291 -4.38 21.02 14.60
C PHE A 291 -3.52 19.88 15.15
N ILE A 292 -2.19 19.98 15.06
CA ILE A 292 -1.28 18.94 15.56
C ILE A 292 -1.43 18.79 17.08
N ALA A 293 -1.53 19.89 17.83
CA ALA A 293 -1.73 19.85 19.28
C ALA A 293 -3.03 19.13 19.66
N ILE A 294 -4.15 19.52 19.03
CA ILE A 294 -5.47 18.90 19.27
C ILE A 294 -5.50 17.44 18.79
N ARG A 295 -4.84 17.12 17.67
CA ARG A 295 -4.73 15.74 17.15
C ARG A 295 -4.00 14.84 18.14
N THR A 296 -2.88 15.32 18.69
CA THR A 296 -2.12 14.61 19.71
C THR A 296 -2.97 14.33 20.95
N ARG A 297 -3.73 15.34 21.42
CA ARG A 297 -4.68 15.16 22.53
C ARG A 297 -5.74 14.11 22.21
N ALA A 298 -6.37 14.18 21.04
CA ALA A 298 -7.36 13.21 20.58
C ALA A 298 -6.77 11.79 20.48
N PHE A 299 -5.51 11.64 20.02
CA PHE A 299 -4.81 10.36 20.00
C PHE A 299 -4.57 9.75 21.39
N GLN A 300 -4.48 10.59 22.42
CA GLN A 300 -4.27 10.16 23.80
C GLN A 300 -5.58 9.87 24.53
N ARG A 301 -6.63 10.66 24.28
CA ARG A 301 -7.84 10.68 25.11
C ARG A 301 -9.11 10.26 24.38
N GLY A 302 -9.16 10.44 23.06
CA GLY A 302 -10.36 10.22 22.25
C GLY A 302 -11.54 11.11 22.66
N ASP A 303 -11.29 12.29 23.24
CA ASP A 303 -12.38 13.16 23.70
C ASP A 303 -13.15 13.78 22.51
N PRO A 304 -14.50 13.77 22.54
CA PRO A 304 -15.33 14.25 21.44
C PRO A 304 -15.07 15.71 21.05
N GLU A 305 -14.71 16.57 22.01
CA GLU A 305 -14.46 17.99 21.79
C GLU A 305 -13.25 18.22 20.89
N SER A 306 -12.14 17.52 21.16
CA SER A 306 -10.95 17.55 20.31
C SER A 306 -11.24 17.01 18.92
N VAL A 307 -11.96 15.87 18.82
CA VAL A 307 -12.30 15.26 17.53
C VAL A 307 -13.20 16.18 16.70
N ASN A 308 -14.13 16.90 17.33
CA ASN A 308 -14.96 17.89 16.65
C ASN A 308 -14.13 19.07 16.10
N VAL A 309 -13.12 19.56 16.83
CA VAL A 309 -12.19 20.58 16.31
C VAL A 309 -11.41 20.04 15.10
N LEU A 310 -10.92 18.80 15.16
CA LEU A 310 -10.26 18.14 14.02
C LEU A 310 -11.19 18.05 12.81
N TYR A 311 -12.43 17.62 13.04
CA TYR A 311 -13.45 17.50 11.99
C TYR A 311 -13.68 18.85 11.30
N ASN A 312 -13.86 19.94 12.04
CA ASN A 312 -14.10 21.26 11.46
C ASN A 312 -12.90 21.78 10.64
N ILE A 313 -11.67 21.57 11.12
CA ILE A 313 -10.46 21.93 10.36
C ILE A 313 -10.39 21.09 9.08
N LEU A 314 -10.55 19.76 9.18
CA LEU A 314 -10.47 18.85 8.03
C LEU A 314 -11.61 19.05 7.04
N LEU A 315 -12.81 19.42 7.51
CA LEU A 315 -13.98 19.65 6.64
C LEU A 315 -13.68 20.75 5.62
N SER A 316 -13.07 21.85 6.06
CA SER A 316 -12.66 22.95 5.17
C SER A 316 -11.63 22.53 4.11
N LEU A 317 -10.84 21.49 4.41
CA LEU A 317 -9.81 20.97 3.52
C LEU A 317 -10.35 19.83 2.63
N SER A 318 -11.35 19.08 3.10
CA SER A 318 -11.87 17.87 2.46
C SER A 318 -12.39 18.12 1.04
N GLU A 319 -13.01 19.27 0.80
CA GLU A 319 -13.47 19.69 -0.52
C GLU A 319 -12.31 19.79 -1.53
N SER A 320 -11.15 20.28 -1.08
CA SER A 320 -9.95 20.40 -1.94
C SER A 320 -9.36 19.04 -2.32
N TYR A 321 -9.65 18.00 -1.53
CA TYR A 321 -9.20 16.63 -1.76
C TYR A 321 -10.29 15.73 -2.35
N ASN A 322 -11.45 16.29 -2.73
CA ASN A 322 -12.62 15.55 -3.22
C ASN A 322 -13.11 14.47 -2.24
N MET A 323 -12.90 14.64 -0.93
CA MET A 323 -13.43 13.72 0.07
C MET A 323 -14.85 14.14 0.46
N PRO A 324 -15.87 13.29 0.23
CA PRO A 324 -17.24 13.62 0.65
C PRO A 324 -17.32 13.78 2.18
N THR A 325 -18.04 14.80 2.65
CA THR A 325 -18.25 15.05 4.09
C THR A 325 -18.71 13.82 4.88
N PRO A 326 -19.64 12.97 4.40
CA PRO A 326 -20.04 11.76 5.11
C PRO A 326 -18.90 10.77 5.31
N ASN A 327 -17.94 10.71 4.37
CA ASN A 327 -16.79 9.81 4.46
C ASN A 327 -15.77 10.33 5.49
N LEU A 328 -15.49 11.64 5.51
CA LEU A 328 -14.62 12.25 6.54
C LEU A 328 -15.17 11.98 7.94
N LYS A 329 -16.47 12.22 8.12
CA LYS A 329 -17.15 11.98 9.39
C LYS A 329 -17.02 10.51 9.80
N ARG A 330 -17.39 9.58 8.91
CA ARG A 330 -17.26 8.13 9.16
C ARG A 330 -15.84 7.72 9.55
N GLN A 331 -14.82 8.30 8.90
CA GLN A 331 -13.42 8.03 9.22
C GLN A 331 -13.12 8.44 10.67
N LEU A 332 -13.45 9.66 11.08
CA LEU A 332 -13.19 10.14 12.44
C LEU A 332 -13.98 9.35 13.50
N GLU A 333 -15.24 9.03 13.24
CA GLU A 333 -16.05 8.20 14.16
C GLU A 333 -15.44 6.80 14.33
N ALA A 334 -14.94 6.20 13.25
CA ALA A 334 -14.25 4.91 13.31
C ALA A 334 -12.89 4.99 14.04
N GLU A 335 -12.15 6.10 13.89
CA GLU A 335 -10.86 6.32 14.56
C GLU A 335 -11.03 6.50 16.07
N TYR A 336 -11.95 7.37 16.50
CA TYR A 336 -12.03 7.78 17.90
C TYR A 336 -13.17 7.14 18.68
N GLY A 337 -14.13 6.50 18.02
CA GLY A 337 -15.30 5.90 18.68
C GLY A 337 -16.27 6.94 19.25
N VAL A 338 -16.34 8.12 18.61
CA VAL A 338 -17.21 9.24 19.00
C VAL A 338 -18.39 9.36 18.04
N ASP A 339 -19.50 9.97 18.49
CA ASP A 339 -20.62 10.38 17.64
C ASP A 339 -20.49 11.87 17.33
N LEU A 340 -20.20 12.21 16.07
CA LEU A 340 -19.98 13.59 15.68
C LEU A 340 -21.30 14.38 15.54
N ASP A 341 -22.47 13.74 15.42
CA ASP A 341 -23.76 14.46 15.42
C ASP A 341 -24.15 14.94 16.82
N GLY A 342 -23.75 14.21 17.86
CA GLY A 342 -24.07 14.53 19.25
C GLY A 342 -23.11 15.52 19.92
N ALA A 343 -21.92 15.72 19.36
CA ALA A 343 -20.82 16.46 20.00
C ALA A 343 -20.82 17.98 19.77
N PHE A 344 -21.81 18.52 19.04
CA PHE A 344 -21.88 19.95 18.76
C PHE A 344 -22.33 20.74 19.99
N GLY A 345 -21.39 21.35 20.72
CA GLY A 345 -21.73 22.40 21.70
C GLY A 345 -20.74 22.61 22.84
N ALA A 346 -19.93 21.60 23.17
CA ALA A 346 -18.90 21.75 24.20
C ALA A 346 -17.66 22.45 23.60
N PRO A 347 -17.18 23.56 24.19
CA PRO A 347 -15.94 24.18 23.75
C PRO A 347 -14.77 23.27 24.07
N CYS A 348 -13.93 22.98 23.07
CA CYS A 348 -12.66 22.32 23.30
C CYS A 348 -11.73 23.28 24.06
N ALA A 349 -11.13 22.80 25.15
CA ALA A 349 -10.13 23.58 25.88
C ALA A 349 -8.95 23.92 24.96
N GLU A 350 -8.35 25.10 25.13
CA GLU A 350 -7.16 25.47 24.38
C GLU A 350 -6.01 24.46 24.60
N PRO A 351 -5.13 24.24 23.60
CA PRO A 351 -3.90 23.48 23.77
C PRO A 351 -3.11 23.93 25.00
N THR A 352 -2.58 22.98 25.78
CA THR A 352 -1.65 23.32 26.86
C THR A 352 -0.33 23.84 26.28
N GLY A 353 0.49 24.50 27.11
CA GLY A 353 1.84 24.92 26.71
C GLY A 353 2.67 23.74 26.19
N GLU A 354 2.64 22.61 26.90
CA GLU A 354 3.35 21.38 26.50
C GLU A 354 2.84 20.83 25.14
N GLU A 355 1.53 20.74 24.94
CA GLU A 355 0.95 20.29 23.67
C GLU A 355 1.35 21.22 22.52
N THR A 356 1.35 22.53 22.77
CA THR A 356 1.77 23.55 21.80
C THR A 356 3.25 23.42 21.45
N MET A 357 4.11 23.21 22.45
CA MET A 357 5.55 23.03 22.25
C MET A 357 5.88 21.76 21.47
N ASN A 358 5.18 20.66 21.76
CA ASN A 358 5.31 19.42 21.00
C ASN A 358 4.88 19.59 19.54
N ALA A 359 3.74 20.26 19.31
CA ALA A 359 3.28 20.58 17.96
C ALA A 359 4.26 21.50 17.20
N LEU A 360 4.85 22.48 17.90
CA LEU A 360 5.83 23.40 17.34
C LEU A 360 7.10 22.68 16.88
N ASN A 361 7.61 21.75 17.69
CA ASN A 361 8.75 20.90 17.30
C ASN A 361 8.46 20.11 16.01
N ILE A 362 7.26 19.53 15.88
CA ILE A 362 6.84 18.80 14.67
C ILE A 362 6.79 19.73 13.45
N ILE A 363 6.29 20.96 13.61
CA ILE A 363 6.25 21.92 12.50
C ILE A 363 7.65 22.33 12.06
N LEU A 364 8.57 22.59 13.00
CA LEU A 364 9.94 22.94 12.65
C LEU A 364 10.66 21.80 11.91
N LEU A 365 10.42 20.54 12.30
CA LEU A 365 10.93 19.37 11.58
C LEU A 365 10.39 19.26 10.14
N THR A 366 9.29 19.96 9.84
CA THR A 366 8.60 19.91 8.53
C THR A 366 8.60 21.25 7.79
N ALA A 367 9.32 22.27 8.29
CA ALA A 367 9.24 23.65 7.81
C ALA A 367 9.59 23.82 6.34
N ASP A 368 10.69 23.19 5.88
CA ASP A 368 11.14 23.27 4.48
C ASP A 368 10.07 22.80 3.49
N ARG A 369 9.28 21.79 3.88
CA ARG A 369 8.24 21.19 3.03
C ARG A 369 6.97 22.00 2.97
N ARG A 370 6.65 22.66 4.07
CA ARG A 370 5.54 23.60 4.13
C ARG A 370 5.82 24.86 3.30
N GLY A 371 7.04 25.03 2.80
CA GLY A 371 7.48 26.26 2.17
C GLY A 371 7.34 27.42 3.13
N MET A 372 7.61 27.18 4.42
CA MET A 372 7.42 28.19 5.45
C MET A 372 8.31 29.40 5.19
N ASP A 373 7.71 30.58 5.29
CA ASP A 373 8.44 31.83 5.20
C ASP A 373 9.53 31.89 6.30
N PRO A 374 10.78 32.29 5.96
CA PRO A 374 11.87 32.34 6.93
C PRO A 374 11.58 33.20 8.17
N LEU A 375 10.75 34.24 8.05
CA LEU A 375 10.35 35.07 9.19
C LEU A 375 9.41 34.31 10.13
N ILE A 376 8.47 33.53 9.59
CA ILE A 376 7.59 32.67 10.40
C ILE A 376 8.44 31.60 11.10
N LEU A 377 9.39 31.00 10.38
CA LEU A 377 10.33 30.03 10.94
C LEU A 377 11.15 30.63 12.09
N SER A 378 11.68 31.85 11.89
CA SER A 378 12.43 32.58 12.92
C SER A 378 11.56 32.90 14.15
N ASN A 379 10.30 33.29 13.95
CA ASN A 379 9.37 33.53 15.05
C ASN A 379 9.11 32.26 15.87
N PHE A 380 8.91 31.12 15.21
CA PHE A 380 8.73 29.83 15.88
C PHE A 380 9.97 29.39 16.65
N GLN A 381 11.16 29.56 16.08
CA GLN A 381 12.42 29.29 16.77
C GLN A 381 12.62 30.18 17.99
N LYS A 382 12.19 31.45 17.91
CA LYS A 382 12.24 32.37 19.05
C LYS A 382 11.31 31.93 20.18
N ILE A 383 10.06 31.57 19.87
CA ILE A 383 9.10 31.05 20.85
C ILE A 383 9.68 29.83 21.59
N LEU A 384 10.30 28.88 20.86
CA LEU A 384 10.95 27.71 21.50
C LEU A 384 12.14 28.07 22.39
N SER A 385 12.85 29.15 22.05
CA SER A 385 14.05 29.57 22.79
C SER A 385 13.68 30.27 24.09
N ASP A 386 12.64 31.10 24.06
CA ASP A 386 12.16 31.86 25.21
C ASP A 386 11.56 30.92 26.29
N ASP A 387 10.82 29.88 25.89
CA ASP A 387 10.22 28.91 26.83
C ASP A 387 11.27 28.10 27.61
N ARG A 388 12.44 27.82 27.01
CA ARG A 388 13.54 27.09 27.68
C ARG A 388 14.26 27.89 28.77
N THR A 389 13.99 29.19 28.88
CA THR A 389 14.64 30.07 29.87
C THR A 389 13.85 30.23 31.16
N HIS A 390 12.63 29.69 31.20
CA HIS A 390 11.75 29.62 32.35
C HIS A 390 11.66 28.18 32.87
#